data_AF-A0A8T5PQZ4-F1
#
_entry.id   AF-A0A8T5PQZ4-F1
#
_cell.length_a   1.000
_cell.length_b   1.000
_cell.length_c   1.000
_cell.angle_alpha   90.00
_cell.angle_beta   90.00
_cell.angle_gamma   90.00
#
_symmetry.space_group_name_H-M   'P 1'
#
loop_
_entity.id
_entity.type
_entity.pdbx_description
1 polymer ?
#
loop_
_entity_poly.entity_id
_entity_poly.type
_entity_poly.pdbx_seq_one_letter_code
_entity_poly.pdbx_strand_id
1 'polypeptide(L)' 'MAKKIAKIAPLKASLFAISIIGILASILLIPKISQTWAFAFGLVFVIMFIASIVSMIWGPIQKYHR' A
#
# COMPACT_ATOMS: atom_id res chain seq x y z
N MET A 1 35.01 4.79 -12.35
CA MET A 1 34.42 4.18 -11.14
C MET A 1 32.90 4.39 -11.23
N ALA A 2 32.11 3.34 -11.50
CA ALA A 2 30.68 3.49 -11.81
C ALA A 2 29.83 3.69 -10.54
N LYS A 3 29.06 4.78 -10.52
CA LYS A 3 28.08 5.16 -9.48
C LYS A 3 26.93 4.15 -9.46
N LYS A 4 26.94 3.16 -8.56
CA LYS A 4 25.76 2.29 -8.32
C LYS A 4 24.77 3.04 -7.44
N ILE A 5 23.74 3.59 -8.07
CA ILE A 5 22.56 4.11 -7.38
C ILE A 5 21.73 2.88 -7.00
N ALA A 6 21.78 2.45 -5.73
CA ALA A 6 20.84 1.47 -5.23
C ALA A 6 19.46 2.15 -5.14
N LYS A 7 18.68 1.99 -6.19
CA LYS A 7 17.29 2.44 -6.24
C LYS A 7 16.50 1.47 -5.36
N ILE A 8 16.41 1.73 -4.05
CA ILE A 8 15.39 1.07 -3.23
C ILE A 8 14.07 1.47 -3.85
N ALA A 9 13.41 0.49 -4.48
CA ALA A 9 12.12 0.73 -5.09
C ALA A 9 11.17 1.22 -3.98
N PRO A 10 10.34 2.24 -4.26
CA PRO A 10 9.27 2.63 -3.34
C PRO A 10 8.45 1.39 -2.96
N LEU A 11 7.83 1.42 -1.78
CA LEU A 11 7.09 0.32 -1.13
C LEU A 11 6.62 -0.77 -2.09
N LYS A 12 6.94 -2.05 -1.79
CA LYS A 12 6.65 -3.21 -2.65
C LYS A 12 5.26 -3.07 -3.30
N ALA A 13 5.20 -3.09 -4.63
CA ALA A 13 3.96 -2.98 -5.40
C ALA A 13 2.88 -4.00 -4.95
N SER A 14 3.29 -5.11 -4.34
CA SER A 14 2.41 -6.06 -3.69
C SER A 14 1.52 -5.44 -2.61
N LEU A 15 2.01 -4.50 -1.79
CA LEU A 15 1.21 -3.84 -0.74
C LEU A 15 0.12 -2.95 -1.33
N PHE A 16 0.42 -2.25 -2.43
CA PHE A 16 -0.57 -1.49 -3.18
C PHE A 16 -1.65 -2.42 -3.76
N ALA A 17 -1.26 -3.53 -4.41
CA ALA A 17 -2.20 -4.51 -4.94
C ALA A 17 -3.08 -5.16 -3.85
N ILE A 18 -2.48 -5.53 -2.71
CA ILE A 18 -3.22 -6.10 -1.56
C ILE A 18 -4.25 -5.10 -1.02
N SER A 19 -3.94 -3.81 -0.96
CA SER A 19 -4.90 -2.80 -0.50
C SER A 19 -6.11 -2.67 -1.45
N ILE A 20 -5.91 -2.75 -2.76
CA ILE A 20 -7.01 -2.75 -3.75
C ILE A 20 -7.89 -4.00 -3.58
N ILE A 21 -7.26 -5.17 -3.49
CA ILE A 21 -7.97 -6.44 -3.30
C ILE A 21 -8.75 -6.43 -1.98
N GLY A 22 -8.15 -5.88 -0.91
CA GLY A 22 -8.79 -5.74 0.39
C GLY A 22 -10.02 -4.84 0.36
N ILE A 23 -9.94 -3.69 -0.33
CA ILE A 23 -11.10 -2.80 -0.55
C ILE A 23 -12.21 -3.53 -1.32
N LEU A 24 -11.87 -4.21 -2.42
CA LEU A 24 -12.83 -4.96 -3.22
C LEU A 24 -13.50 -6.09 -2.42
N ALA A 25 -12.72 -6.84 -1.64
CA ALA A 25 -13.23 -7.89 -0.77
C ALA A 25 -14.17 -7.31 0.29
N SER A 26 -13.81 -6.16 0.88
CA SER A 26 -14.62 -5.50 1.91
C SER A 26 -15.96 -4.97 1.37
N ILE A 27 -16.03 -4.60 0.09
CA ILE A 27 -17.26 -4.10 -0.55
C ILE A 27 -18.13 -5.23 -1.11
N LEU A 28 -17.54 -6.30 -1.65
CA LEU A 28 -18.28 -7.33 -2.39
C LEU A 28 -18.61 -8.56 -1.56
N LEU A 29 -17.69 -8.98 -0.68
CA LEU A 29 -17.79 -10.26 0.04
C LEU A 29 -18.26 -10.08 1.48
N ILE A 30 -17.66 -9.15 2.23
CA ILE A 30 -17.88 -9.01 3.67
C ILE A 30 -19.27 -8.46 4.06
N PRO A 31 -19.95 -7.59 3.29
CA PRO A 31 -21.26 -7.05 3.69
C PRO A 31 -22.35 -8.12 3.75
N LYS A 32 -22.18 -9.23 3.02
CA LYS A 32 -23.10 -10.38 3.05
C LYS A 32 -23.06 -11.12 4.40
N ILE A 33 -21.98 -10.96 5.16
CA ILE A 33 -21.75 -11.65 6.44
C ILE A 33 -21.97 -10.67 7.60
N SER A 34 -21.34 -9.49 7.55
CA SER A 34 -21.52 -8.46 8.57
C SER A 34 -21.10 -7.09 8.06
N GLN A 35 -22.03 -6.15 8.13
CA GLN A 35 -21.82 -4.77 7.70
C GLN A 35 -20.80 -4.04 8.59
N THR A 36 -20.74 -4.37 9.89
CA THR A 36 -19.77 -3.79 10.83
C THR A 36 -18.34 -4.20 10.48
N TRP A 37 -18.12 -5.47 10.15
CA TRP A 37 -16.81 -5.95 9.74
C TRP A 37 -16.40 -5.42 8.36
N ALA A 38 -17.36 -5.29 7.43
CA ALA A 38 -17.10 -4.67 6.12
C ALA A 38 -16.63 -3.22 6.24
N PHE A 39 -17.18 -2.46 7.19
CA PHE A 39 -16.71 -1.11 7.47
C PHE A 39 -15.31 -1.09 8.10
N ALA A 40 -15.09 -1.91 9.13
CA ALA A 40 -13.80 -1.98 9.82
C ALA A 40 -12.65 -2.37 8.88
N PHE A 41 -12.81 -3.45 8.11
CA PHE A 41 -11.80 -3.89 7.15
C PHE A 41 -11.61 -2.87 6.01
N GLY A 42 -12.70 -2.29 5.51
CA GLY A 42 -12.65 -1.26 4.47
C GLY A 42 -11.83 -0.05 4.92
N LEU A 43 -12.04 0.43 6.15
CA LEU A 43 -11.28 1.53 6.73
C LEU A 43 -9.78 1.23 6.78
N VAL A 44 -9.40 0.05 7.25
CA VAL A 44 -7.99 -0.38 7.33
C VAL A 44 -7.35 -0.43 5.94
N PHE A 45 -8.02 -1.02 4.95
CA PHE A 45 -7.48 -1.13 3.60
C PHE A 45 -7.38 0.22 2.89
N VAL A 46 -8.31 1.16 3.16
CA VAL A 46 -8.24 2.53 2.64
C VAL A 46 -7.04 3.28 3.24
N ILE A 47 -6.81 3.19 4.54
CA ILE A 47 -5.64 3.80 5.18
C ILE A 47 -4.35 3.21 4.61
N MET A 48 -4.31 1.89 4.41
CA MET A 48 -3.16 1.20 3.80
C MET A 48 -2.93 1.63 2.35
N PHE A 49 -4.00 1.84 1.58
CA PHE A 49 -3.94 2.35 0.21
C PHE A 49 -3.33 3.76 0.18
N ILE A 50 -3.81 4.66 1.03
CA ILE A 50 -3.27 6.03 1.15
C ILE A 50 -1.79 5.99 1.56
N ALA A 51 -1.45 5.20 2.58
CA ALA A 51 -0.07 5.04 3.02
C ALA A 51 0.85 4.52 1.90
N SER A 52 0.36 3.59 1.08
CA SER A 52 1.12 3.06 -0.05
C SER A 52 1.36 4.09 -1.14
N ILE A 53 0.36 4.92 -1.46
CA ILE A 53 0.50 6.04 -2.42
C ILE A 53 1.51 7.06 -1.89
N VAL A 54 1.38 7.46 -0.61
CA VAL A 54 2.31 8.39 0.03
C VAL A 54 3.74 7.84 -0.02
N SER A 55 3.93 6.55 0.24
CA SER A 55 5.27 5.94 0.18
C SER A 55 5.85 5.88 -1.25
N MET A 56 5.00 5.77 -2.27
CA MET A 56 5.45 5.83 -3.67
C MET A 56 5.82 7.24 -4.12
N ILE A 57 5.11 8.25 -3.65
CA ILE A 57 5.36 9.66 -4.00
C ILE A 57 6.55 10.22 -3.21
N TRP A 58 6.63 9.91 -1.92
CA TRP A 58 7.63 10.45 -0.98
C TRP A 58 8.75 9.45 -0.66
N GLY A 59 8.89 8.40 -1.49
CA GLY A 59 9.88 7.35 -1.30
C GLY A 59 11.30 7.93 -1.20
N PRO A 60 12.12 7.48 -0.23
CA PRO A 60 13.40 8.10 0.05
C PRO A 60 14.33 8.01 -1.18
N ILE A 61 14.69 9.17 -1.72
CA ILE A 61 15.84 9.29 -2.63
C ILE A 61 17.07 9.15 -1.74
N GLN A 62 17.47 7.92 -1.44
CA GLN A 62 18.62 7.65 -0.59
C GLN A 62 19.89 8.08 -1.36
N LYS A 63 20.43 9.26 -1.03
CA LYS A 63 21.80 9.63 -1.44
C LYS A 63 22.76 8.75 -0.66
N TYR A 64 23.31 7.74 -1.32
CA TYR A 64 24.40 6.92 -0.81
C TYR A 64 25.62 7.79 -0.55
N HIS A 65 25.88 8.14 0.71
CA HIS A 65 27.11 8.78 1.15
C HIS A 65 28.08 7.67 1.56
N ARG A 66 29.26 7.64 0.92
CA ARG A 66 30.40 6.81 1.31
C ARG A 66 30.87 7.17 2.71
#